data_AF-A0A343VRL4-F1
#
_entry.id   AF-A0A343VRL4-F1
#
_cell.length_a   1.000
_cell.length_b   1.000
_cell.length_c   1.000
_cell.angle_alpha   90.00
_cell.angle_beta   90.00
_cell.angle_gamma   90.00
#
_symmetry.space_group_name_H-M   'P 1'
#
loop_
_entity.id
_entity.type
_entity.pdbx_description
1 polymer ?
#
loop_
_entity_poly.entity_id
_entity_poly.type
_entity_poly.pdbx_seq_one_letter_code
_entity_poly.pdbx_strand_id
1 'polypeptide(L)'
;MVRPKTPTPEQLPLLEQLQEAALLRNLAYRYYLAVFHRVVRAGIEPSLIARFTSTTIQSVVNTRNRLLTVPPDSEAPKDVDELLERLESGESPRRLAKRHFGRRSS
;
A
#
# COMPACT_ATOMS: atom_id res chain seq x y z
N MET A 1 -9.12 17.65 27.24
CA MET A 1 -9.39 16.45 26.42
C MET A 1 -10.58 16.74 25.52
N VAL A 2 -10.35 16.88 24.22
CA VAL A 2 -11.44 17.13 23.26
C VAL A 2 -12.14 15.80 23.00
N ARG A 3 -13.42 15.68 23.37
CA ARG A 3 -14.22 14.50 23.01
C ARG A 3 -14.36 14.47 21.48
N PRO A 4 -14.08 13.35 20.80
CA PRO A 4 -14.31 13.26 19.37
C PRO A 4 -15.80 13.53 19.11
N LYS A 5 -16.09 14.48 18.21
CA LYS A 5 -17.46 14.74 17.79
C LYS A 5 -17.99 13.50 17.08
N THR A 6 -19.14 13.01 17.51
CA THR A 6 -19.88 11.98 16.78
C THR A 6 -20.28 12.55 15.41
N PRO A 7 -20.05 11.83 14.31
CA PRO A 7 -20.48 12.27 12.98
C PRO A 7 -22.00 12.46 12.93
N THR A 8 -22.47 13.45 12.17
CA THR A 8 -23.90 13.56 11.84
C THR A 8 -24.29 12.45 10.85
N PRO A 9 -25.60 12.12 10.74
CA PRO A 9 -26.08 11.14 9.75
C PRO A 9 -25.70 11.49 8.30
N GLU A 10 -25.58 12.78 7.98
CA GLU A 10 -25.15 13.26 6.65
C GLU A 10 -23.64 13.16 6.43
N GLN A 11 -22.84 13.20 7.52
CA GLN A 11 -21.39 13.05 7.47
C GLN A 11 -20.97 11.59 7.36
N LEU A 12 -21.77 10.67 7.91
CA LEU A 12 -21.42 9.25 7.97
C LEU A 12 -21.07 8.66 6.58
N PRO A 13 -21.89 8.84 5.53
CA PRO A 13 -21.58 8.28 4.21
C PRO A 13 -20.30 8.87 3.59
N LEU A 14 -20.01 10.14 3.84
CA LEU A 14 -18.79 10.79 3.34
C LEU A 14 -17.54 10.26 4.04
N LEU A 15 -17.63 9.98 5.34
CA LEU A 15 -16.54 9.40 6.11
C LEU A 15 -16.28 7.94 5.73
N GLU A 16 -17.33 7.19 5.39
CA GLU A 16 -17.21 5.82 4.85
C GLU A 16 -16.49 5.83 3.49
N GLN A 17 -16.89 6.70 2.56
CA GLN A 17 -16.20 6.86 1.28
C GLN A 17 -14.72 7.26 1.46
N LEU A 18 -14.44 8.17 2.41
CA LEU A 18 -13.06 8.57 2.71
C LEU A 18 -12.26 7.42 3.30
N GLN A 19 -12.88 6.58 4.13
CA GLN A 19 -12.24 5.38 4.69
C GLN A 19 -11.88 4.39 3.58
N GLU A 20 -12.79 4.11 2.66
CA GLU A 20 -12.55 3.25 1.49
C GLU A 20 -11.41 3.79 0.62
N ALA A 21 -11.45 5.09 0.29
CA ALA A 21 -10.39 5.75 -0.47
C ALA A 21 -9.03 5.70 0.26
N ALA A 22 -9.03 5.85 1.59
CA ALA A 22 -7.81 5.74 2.40
C ALA A 22 -7.25 4.31 2.41
N LEU A 23 -8.11 3.29 2.47
CA LEU A 23 -7.70 1.88 2.38
C LEU A 23 -7.08 1.58 1.02
N LEU A 24 -7.75 1.98 -0.07
CA LEU A 24 -7.23 1.83 -1.43
C LEU A 24 -5.87 2.52 -1.58
N ARG A 25 -5.76 3.78 -1.15
CA ARG A 25 -4.50 4.54 -1.20
C ARG A 25 -3.38 3.81 -0.46
N ASN A 26 -3.66 3.26 0.71
CA ASN A 26 -2.67 2.56 1.51
C ASN A 26 -2.23 1.25 0.84
N LEU A 27 -3.17 0.44 0.34
CA LEU A 27 -2.84 -0.81 -0.36
C LEU A 27 -2.06 -0.55 -1.64
N ALA A 28 -2.49 0.42 -2.45
CA ALA A 28 -1.81 0.82 -3.67
C ALA A 28 -0.39 1.32 -3.40
N TYR A 29 -0.21 2.13 -2.35
CA TYR A 29 1.12 2.62 -2.00
C TYR A 29 2.05 1.52 -1.52
N ARG A 30 1.55 0.53 -0.76
CA ARG A 30 2.33 -0.63 -0.34
C ARG A 30 2.74 -1.49 -1.53
N TYR A 31 1.81 -1.75 -2.46
CA TYR A 31 2.11 -2.42 -3.71
C TYR A 31 3.18 -1.67 -4.52
N TYR A 32 3.01 -0.35 -4.69
CA TYR A 32 3.98 0.51 -5.37
C TYR A 32 5.38 0.39 -4.76
N LEU A 33 5.51 0.49 -3.43
CA LEU A 33 6.81 0.37 -2.76
C LEU A 33 7.41 -1.03 -2.90
N ALA A 34 6.60 -2.10 -2.85
CA ALA A 34 7.07 -3.47 -3.07
C ALA A 34 7.60 -3.68 -4.50
N VAL A 35 6.91 -3.15 -5.51
CA VAL A 35 7.40 -3.13 -6.90
C VAL A 35 8.67 -2.29 -7.01
N PHE A 36 8.69 -1.10 -6.43
CA PHE A 36 9.85 -0.20 -6.47
C PHE A 36 11.09 -0.86 -5.86
N HIS A 37 10.94 -1.57 -4.74
CA HIS A 37 12.02 -2.31 -4.12
C HIS A 37 12.59 -3.40 -5.06
N ARG A 38 11.73 -4.13 -5.79
CA ARG A 38 12.16 -5.11 -6.80
C ARG A 38 12.93 -4.43 -7.95
N VAL A 39 12.43 -3.31 -8.44
CA VAL A 39 13.07 -2.51 -9.50
C VAL A 39 14.45 -2.01 -9.09
N VAL A 40 14.59 -1.49 -7.86
CA VAL A 40 15.89 -1.05 -7.32
C VAL A 40 16.85 -2.23 -7.16
N ARG A 41 16.39 -3.38 -6.67
CA ARG A 41 17.23 -4.59 -6.55
C ARG A 41 17.66 -5.16 -7.90
N ALA A 42 16.87 -4.95 -8.95
CA ALA A 42 17.23 -5.32 -10.32
C ALA A 42 18.26 -4.36 -10.95
N GLY A 43 18.70 -3.31 -10.24
CA GLY A 43 19.69 -2.36 -10.73
C GLY A 43 19.15 -1.39 -11.77
N ILE A 44 17.83 -1.19 -11.83
CA ILE A 44 17.22 -0.27 -12.80
C ILE A 44 17.55 1.18 -12.42
N GLU A 45 18.08 1.92 -13.39
CA GLU A 45 18.53 3.31 -13.21
C GLU A 45 17.39 4.27 -12.85
N PRO A 46 17.61 5.24 -11.94
CA PRO A 46 16.57 6.17 -11.51
C PRO A 46 15.93 6.99 -12.63
N SER A 47 16.69 7.32 -13.67
CA SER A 47 16.18 8.05 -14.84
C SER A 47 15.13 7.24 -15.62
N LEU A 48 15.34 5.93 -15.75
CA LEU A 48 14.42 5.04 -16.42
C LEU A 48 13.13 4.88 -15.61
N ILE A 49 13.26 4.70 -14.29
CA ILE A 49 12.11 4.62 -13.36
C ILE A 49 11.29 5.91 -13.44
N ALA A 50 11.95 7.07 -13.41
CA ALA A 50 11.29 8.37 -13.47
C ALA A 50 10.48 8.55 -14.75
N ARG A 51 11.05 8.13 -15.90
CA ARG A 51 10.38 8.16 -17.19
C ARG A 51 9.13 7.27 -17.24
N PHE A 52 9.20 6.06 -16.70
CA PHE A 52 8.08 5.10 -16.75
C PHE A 52 6.99 5.39 -15.71
N THR A 53 7.32 6.04 -14.60
CA THR A 53 6.36 6.38 -13.54
C THR A 53 5.86 7.82 -13.64
N SER A 54 6.26 8.56 -14.69
CA SER A 54 5.92 9.98 -14.88
C SER A 54 6.20 10.84 -13.63
N THR A 55 7.32 10.57 -12.96
CA THR A 55 7.76 11.30 -11.76
C THR A 55 9.14 11.92 -11.96
N THR A 56 9.60 12.71 -11.00
CA THR A 56 10.93 13.34 -11.07
C THR A 56 12.02 12.35 -10.66
N ILE A 57 13.21 12.48 -11.26
CA ILE A 57 14.39 11.69 -10.85
C ILE A 57 14.67 11.90 -9.36
N GLN A 58 14.51 13.12 -8.85
CA GLN A 58 14.69 13.41 -7.42
C GLN A 58 13.72 12.61 -6.52
N SER A 59 12.45 12.47 -6.93
CA SER A 59 11.46 11.66 -6.22
C SER A 59 11.86 10.19 -6.17
N VAL A 60 12.36 9.66 -7.29
CA VAL A 60 12.87 8.28 -7.39
C VAL A 60 14.08 8.08 -6.47
N VAL A 61 15.06 8.98 -6.50
CA VAL A 61 16.26 8.92 -5.64
C VAL A 61 15.88 8.97 -4.17
N ASN A 62 14.99 9.88 -3.78
CA ASN A 62 14.50 9.98 -2.41
C ASN A 62 13.80 8.69 -1.96
N THR A 63 12.99 8.09 -2.84
CA THR A 63 12.29 6.84 -2.55
C THR A 63 13.26 5.67 -2.43
N ARG A 64 14.24 5.57 -3.34
CA ARG A 64 15.33 4.59 -3.29
C ARG A 64 16.08 4.68 -1.95
N ASN A 65 16.54 5.87 -1.58
CA ASN A 65 17.29 6.08 -0.33
C ASN A 65 16.48 5.70 0.91
N ARG A 66 15.17 6.00 0.92
CA ARG A 66 14.26 5.58 2.00
C ARG A 66 14.09 4.06 2.05
N LEU A 67 14.03 3.38 0.91
CA LEU A 67 13.85 1.94 0.86
C LEU A 67 15.12 1.15 1.20
N LEU A 68 16.31 1.74 1.10
CA LEU A 68 17.56 1.10 1.53
C LEU A 68 17.60 0.85 3.05
N THR A 69 16.83 1.60 3.84
CA THR A 69 16.81 1.50 5.31
C THR A 69 15.58 0.77 5.84
N VAL A 70 14.66 0.34 4.98
CA VAL A 70 13.38 -0.29 5.36
C VAL A 70 13.31 -1.69 4.75
N PRO A 71 13.07 -2.75 5.54
CA PRO A 71 12.93 -4.09 5.01
C PRO A 71 11.73 -4.20 4.04
N PRO A 72 11.77 -5.14 3.08
CA PRO A 72 10.65 -5.37 2.17
C PRO A 72 9.36 -5.63 2.93
N ASP A 73 8.27 -5.00 2.52
CA ASP A 73 6.95 -5.21 3.11
C ASP A 73 6.37 -6.56 2.66
N SER A 74 6.50 -7.59 3.50
CA SER A 74 5.98 -8.95 3.24
C SER A 74 4.46 -9.02 3.16
N GLU A 75 3.78 -7.98 3.65
CA GLU A 75 2.34 -7.89 3.75
C GLU A 75 1.73 -7.03 2.63
N ALA A 76 2.55 -6.52 1.71
CA ALA A 76 2.09 -5.78 0.53
C ALA A 76 1.31 -6.71 -0.43
N PRO A 77 0.31 -6.19 -1.17
CA PRO A 77 -0.28 -6.92 -2.28
C PRO A 77 0.78 -7.32 -3.32
N LYS A 78 0.63 -8.49 -3.95
CA LYS A 78 1.55 -9.01 -4.97
C LYS A 78 1.27 -8.43 -6.34
N ASP A 79 0.01 -8.12 -6.61
CA ASP A 79 -0.53 -7.59 -7.86
C ASP A 79 -1.79 -6.72 -7.59
N VAL A 80 -2.38 -6.22 -8.67
CA VAL A 80 -3.58 -5.37 -8.64
C VAL A 80 -4.82 -6.14 -8.22
N ASP A 81 -4.93 -7.41 -8.62
CA ASP A 81 -6.10 -8.24 -8.31
C ASP A 81 -6.16 -8.51 -6.81
N GLU A 82 -5.04 -8.91 -6.18
CA GLU A 82 -4.96 -9.07 -4.72
C GLU A 82 -5.25 -7.76 -3.99
N LEU A 83 -4.87 -6.60 -4.54
CA LEU A 83 -5.21 -5.31 -3.94
C LEU A 83 -6.73 -5.08 -3.94
N LEU A 84 -7.42 -5.38 -5.03
CA LEU A 84 -8.88 -5.23 -5.16
C LEU A 84 -9.62 -6.24 -4.28
N GLU A 85 -9.18 -7.51 -4.26
CA GLU A 85 -9.73 -8.54 -3.36
C GLU A 85 -9.63 -8.12 -1.89
N ARG A 86 -8.51 -7.51 -1.50
CA ARG A 86 -8.30 -7.00 -0.13
C ARG A 86 -9.17 -5.77 0.19
N LEU A 87 -9.52 -4.97 -0.82
CA LEU A 87 -10.46 -3.86 -0.66
C LEU A 87 -11.89 -4.36 -0.48
N GLU A 88 -12.33 -5.30 -1.32
CA GLU A 88 -13.68 -5.90 -1.29
C GLU A 88 -13.94 -6.70 -0.02
N SER A 89 -12.93 -7.43 0.47
CA SER A 89 -13.06 -8.24 1.69
C SER A 89 -13.10 -7.42 2.98
N GLY A 90 -12.76 -6.13 2.94
CA GLY A 90 -12.61 -5.29 4.13
C GLY A 90 -11.59 -5.84 5.14
N GLU A 91 -10.79 -6.85 4.75
CA GLU A 91 -9.89 -7.53 5.66
C GLU A 91 -8.67 -6.65 5.91
N SER A 92 -8.49 -6.26 7.18
CA SER A 92 -7.24 -5.66 7.64
C SER A 92 -6.05 -6.55 7.22
N PRO A 93 -4.93 -5.97 6.74
CA PRO A 93 -3.75 -6.73 6.30
C PRO A 93 -3.29 -7.81 7.30
N ARG A 94 -3.45 -7.56 8.61
CA ARG A 94 -3.09 -8.51 9.67
C ARG A 94 -3.95 -9.80 9.69
N ARG A 95 -5.18 -9.76 9.15
CA ARG A 95 -6.09 -10.93 9.07
C ARG A 95 -5.79 -11.79 7.84
N LEU A 96 -5.41 -11.18 6.73
CA LEU A 96 -5.03 -11.87 5.49
C LEU A 96 -3.73 -12.67 5.65
N ALA A 97 -2.73 -12.09 6.34
CA ALA A 97 -1.49 -12.78 6.72
C ALA A 97 -1.77 -14.13 7.40
N LYS A 98 -2.70 -14.14 8.37
CA LYS A 98 -3.07 -15.36 9.12
C LYS A 98 -3.73 -16.43 8.24
N ARG A 99 -4.49 -16.05 7.21
CA ARG A 99 -5.13 -17.02 6.30
C ARG A 99 -4.12 -17.70 5.38
N HIS A 100 -3.14 -16.97 4.87
CA HIS A 100 -2.12 -17.54 3.97
C HIS A 100 -1.08 -18.40 4.70
N PHE A 101 -0.70 -18.05 5.93
CA PHE A 101 0.26 -18.83 6.72
C PHE A 101 -0.39 -19.92 7.60
N GLY A 102 -1.70 -19.85 7.87
CA GLY A 102 -2.43 -20.85 8.65
C GLY A 102 -2.86 -22.11 7.89
N ARG A 103 -2.66 -22.16 6.56
CA ARG A 103 -3.12 -23.25 5.70
C ARG A 103 -2.05 -24.33 5.38
N ARG A 104 -0.90 -24.31 6.07
CA ARG A 104 0.19 -25.29 5.88
C ARG A 104 0.36 -26.30 7.02
N SER A 105 -0.58 -26.37 7.95
CA SER A 105 -0.53 -27.31 9.08
C SER A 105 -1.84 -28.10 9.17
N SER A 106 -2.05 -29.04 8.25
CA SER A 106 -3.01 -30.14 8.38
C SER A 106 -2.52 -31.30 7.52
#